data_AF-A0AAD1EGZ9-F1
#
_entry.id   AF-A0AAD1EGZ9-F1
#
_cell.length_a   1.000
_cell.length_b   1.000
_cell.length_c   1.000
_cell.angle_alpha   90.00
_cell.angle_beta   90.00
_cell.angle_gamma   90.00
#
_symmetry.space_group_name_H-M   'P 1'
#
loop_
_entity.id
_entity.type
_entity.pdbx_description
1 polymer ?
#
loop_
_entity_poly.entity_id
_entity_poly.type
_entity_poly.pdbx_seq_one_letter_code
_entity_poly.pdbx_strand_id
1 'polypeptide(L)'
;MPACQLNAGPDELAALGTAFHEAWRHVGPIDGPFENPHREWLARLILGLRRSGHSGDITLLAIEQFQATSPLAEWASSTHGAQPRPERIGRG
;
A
#
# COMPACT_ATOMS: atom_id res chain seq x y z
N MET A 1 -17.88 9.70 6.75
CA MET A 1 -16.98 8.81 7.51
C MET A 1 -16.58 9.54 8.78
N PRO A 2 -16.84 9.01 9.99
CA PRO A 2 -16.36 9.65 11.22
C PRO A 2 -14.83 9.71 11.19
N ALA A 3 -14.25 10.85 11.58
CA ALA A 3 -12.82 10.97 11.80
C ALA A 3 -12.44 9.95 12.88
N CYS A 4 -11.69 8.92 12.49
CA CYS A 4 -11.26 7.90 13.42
C CYS A 4 -10.07 8.45 14.20
N GLN A 5 -10.30 8.89 15.42
CA GLN A 5 -9.24 9.35 16.31
C GLN A 5 -8.42 8.14 16.75
N LEU A 6 -7.12 8.20 16.48
CA LEU A 6 -6.13 7.28 17.03
C LEU A 6 -5.58 7.92 18.30
N ASN A 7 -5.99 7.39 19.47
CA ASN A 7 -5.39 7.77 20.75
C ASN A 7 -4.14 6.91 20.97
N ALA A 8 -3.09 7.22 20.23
CA ALA A 8 -1.78 6.58 20.38
C ALA A 8 -0.92 7.41 21.34
N GLY A 9 -0.40 6.76 22.38
CA GLY A 9 0.66 7.36 23.22
C GLY A 9 1.96 7.55 22.43
N PRO A 10 2.95 8.27 22.97
CA PRO A 10 4.22 8.52 22.29
C PRO A 10 4.98 7.22 21.93
N ASP A 11 4.93 6.22 22.81
CA ASP A 11 5.54 4.90 22.58
C ASP A 11 4.84 4.14 21.44
N GLU A 12 3.50 4.19 21.41
CA GLU A 12 2.72 3.58 20.34
C GLU A 12 2.96 4.27 18.99
N LEU A 13 3.06 5.60 18.96
CA LEU A 13 3.43 6.35 17.76
C LEU A 13 4.84 5.97 17.27
N ALA A 14 5.79 5.78 18.17
CA ALA A 14 7.14 5.34 17.83
C ALA A 14 7.12 3.92 17.24
N ALA A 15 6.36 2.99 17.83
CA ALA A 15 6.20 1.63 17.31
C ALA A 15 5.56 1.62 15.91
N LEU A 16 4.53 2.45 15.68
CA LEU A 16 3.90 2.62 14.37
C LEU A 16 4.87 3.20 13.34
N GLY A 17 5.69 4.17 13.74
CA GLY A 17 6.73 4.75 12.89
C GLY A 17 7.82 3.74 12.50
N THR A 18 8.25 2.91 13.46
CA THR A 18 9.20 1.82 13.19
C THR A 18 8.61 0.80 12.23
N ALA A 19 7.38 0.32 12.48
CA ALA A 19 6.69 -0.61 11.60
C ALA A 19 6.54 -0.06 10.19
N PHE A 20 6.23 1.24 10.06
CA PHE A 20 6.15 1.91 8.76
C PHE A 20 7.50 1.92 8.02
N HIS A 21 8.59 2.34 8.69
CA HIS A 21 9.90 2.39 8.04
C HIS A 21 10.40 0.99 7.65
N GLU A 22 10.17 -0.02 8.48
CA GLU A 22 10.55 -1.39 8.18
C GLU A 22 9.74 -1.95 7.00
N ALA A 23 8.43 -1.75 7.00
CA ALA A 23 7.56 -2.17 5.91
C ALA A 23 7.92 -1.45 4.61
N TRP A 24 8.17 -0.14 4.66
CA TRP A 24 8.56 0.64 3.48
C TRP A 24 9.91 0.19 2.90
N ARG A 25 10.89 -0.09 3.77
CA ARG A 25 12.19 -0.66 3.36
C ARG A 25 12.01 -2.01 2.68
N HIS A 26 11.05 -2.82 3.13
CA HIS A 26 10.78 -4.14 2.56
C HIS A 26 10.05 -4.07 1.21
N VAL A 27 9.07 -3.19 1.08
CA VAL A 27 8.36 -2.93 -0.18
C VAL A 27 9.32 -2.44 -1.28
N GLY A 28 10.40 -1.77 -0.88
CA GLY A 28 11.45 -1.32 -1.78
C GLY A 28 11.14 0.07 -2.37
N PRO A 29 12.12 0.66 -3.08
CA PRO A 29 11.95 1.99 -3.64
C PRO A 29 10.89 1.97 -4.73
N ILE A 30 9.82 2.75 -4.52
CA ILE A 30 8.85 3.09 -5.55
C ILE A 30 9.22 4.49 -6.03
N ASP A 31 10.12 4.55 -7.01
CA ASP A 31 10.57 5.83 -7.57
C ASP A 31 9.48 6.50 -8.42
N GLY A 32 9.49 7.83 -8.41
CA GLY A 32 8.64 8.66 -9.28
C GLY A 32 7.32 9.12 -8.64
N PRO A 33 6.32 9.49 -9.45
CA PRO A 33 5.13 10.22 -8.97
C PRO A 33 4.23 9.39 -8.04
N PHE A 34 4.51 8.09 -7.90
CA PHE A 34 3.73 7.16 -7.13
C PHE A 34 4.29 6.91 -5.73
N GLU A 35 5.48 7.42 -5.38
CA GLU A 35 6.09 7.20 -4.06
C GLU A 35 5.14 7.62 -2.93
N ASN A 36 4.65 8.87 -2.98
CA ASN A 36 3.79 9.45 -1.96
C ASN A 36 2.45 8.70 -1.80
N PRO A 37 1.69 8.41 -2.87
CA PRO A 37 0.49 7.58 -2.79
C PRO A 37 0.72 6.21 -2.12
N HIS A 38 1.86 5.56 -2.39
CA HIS A 38 2.16 4.27 -1.79
C HIS A 38 2.57 4.38 -0.33
N ARG A 39 3.36 5.39 0.03
CA ARG A 39 3.66 5.69 1.44
C ARG A 39 2.37 5.95 2.22
N GLU A 40 1.46 6.75 1.68
CA GLU A 40 0.16 7.00 2.30
C GLU A 40 -0.68 5.72 2.43
N TRP A 41 -0.71 4.89 1.40
CA TRP A 41 -1.45 3.62 1.43
C TRP A 41 -0.92 2.71 2.53
N LEU A 42 0.41 2.52 2.59
CA LEU A 42 1.06 1.71 3.61
C LEU A 42 0.80 2.24 5.03
N ALA A 43 0.88 3.57 5.22
CA ALA A 43 0.57 4.20 6.49
C ALA A 43 -0.89 3.92 6.91
N ARG A 44 -1.85 4.01 5.98
CA ARG A 44 -3.27 3.71 6.26
C ARG A 44 -3.48 2.25 6.65
N LEU A 45 -2.77 1.30 6.02
CA LEU A 45 -2.83 -0.11 6.38
C LEU A 45 -2.34 -0.34 7.81
N ILE A 46 -1.17 0.19 8.16
CA ILE A 46 -0.60 0.05 9.51
C ILE A 46 -1.52 0.63 10.58
N LEU A 47 -2.09 1.82 10.34
CA LEU A 47 -3.04 2.45 11.25
C LEU A 47 -4.35 1.64 11.38
N GLY A 48 -4.84 1.09 10.26
CA GLY A 48 -6.02 0.23 10.24
C GLY A 48 -5.82 -1.09 10.99
N LEU A 49 -4.66 -1.71 10.84
CA LEU A 49 -4.27 -2.93 11.55
C LEU A 49 -4.14 -2.70 13.05
N ARG A 50 -3.51 -1.60 13.47
CA ARG A 50 -3.42 -1.23 14.88
C ARG A 50 -4.79 -1.03 15.50
N ARG A 51 -5.67 -0.28 14.82
CA ARG A 51 -7.03 -0.01 15.30
C ARG A 51 -7.87 -1.28 15.43
N SER A 52 -7.62 -2.28 14.57
CA SER A 52 -8.29 -3.58 14.65
C SER A 52 -7.82 -4.43 15.84
N GLY A 53 -6.90 -3.93 16.67
CA GLY A 53 -6.39 -4.65 17.84
C GLY A 53 -5.50 -5.83 17.49
N HIS A 54 -4.93 -5.84 16.28
CA HIS A 54 -4.04 -6.92 15.86
C HIS A 54 -2.80 -6.94 16.77
N SER A 55 -2.58 -8.07 17.45
CA SER A 55 -1.48 -8.26 18.41
C SER A 55 -0.26 -8.98 17.81
N GLY A 56 -0.33 -9.35 16.52
CA GLY A 56 0.76 -9.95 15.76
C GLY A 56 1.69 -8.91 15.15
N ASP A 57 2.58 -9.37 14.27
CA ASP A 57 3.54 -8.54 13.56
C ASP A 57 2.83 -7.63 12.54
N ILE A 58 2.51 -6.39 12.97
CA ILE A 58 1.82 -5.39 12.16
C ILE A 58 2.63 -5.06 10.90
N THR A 59 3.96 -5.10 10.99
CA THR A 59 4.86 -4.83 9.86
C THR A 59 4.66 -5.87 8.75
N LEU A 60 4.75 -7.16 9.10
CA LEU A 60 4.57 -8.25 8.13
C LEU A 60 3.20 -8.20 7.47
N LEU A 61 2.14 -8.07 8.27
CA LEU A 61 0.78 -8.07 7.76
C LEU A 61 0.49 -6.83 6.88
N ALA A 62 1.07 -5.68 7.22
CA ALA A 62 0.97 -4.48 6.39
C ALA A 62 1.66 -4.67 5.04
N ILE A 63 2.80 -5.36 4.99
CA ILE A 63 3.49 -5.70 3.73
C ILE A 63 2.61 -6.61 2.88
N GLU A 64 2.07 -7.69 3.46
CA GLU A 64 1.19 -8.63 2.74
C GLU A 64 -0.05 -7.93 2.17
N GLN A 65 -0.71 -7.12 2.98
CA GLN A 65 -1.87 -6.35 2.54
C GLN A 65 -1.50 -5.30 1.48
N PHE A 66 -0.34 -4.66 1.62
CA PHE A 66 0.16 -3.71 0.63
C PHE A 66 0.39 -4.40 -0.71
N GLN A 67 1.02 -5.57 -0.74
CA GLN A 67 1.21 -6.32 -1.98
C GLN A 67 -0.12 -6.74 -2.62
N ALA A 68 -1.12 -7.10 -1.81
CA ALA A 68 -2.43 -7.53 -2.29
C ALA A 68 -3.34 -6.38 -2.76
N THR A 69 -3.15 -5.16 -2.23
CA THR A 69 -4.13 -4.06 -2.38
C THR A 69 -3.54 -2.74 -2.86
N SER A 70 -2.22 -2.63 -2.97
CA SER A 70 -1.60 -1.38 -3.42
C SER A 70 -2.07 -1.04 -4.83
N PRO A 71 -2.24 0.25 -5.13
CA PRO A 71 -2.64 0.71 -6.46
C PRO A 71 -1.67 0.28 -7.57
N LEU A 72 -0.44 -0.15 -7.24
CA LEU A 72 0.48 -0.77 -8.20
C LEU A 72 0.01 -2.14 -8.71
N ALA A 73 -0.71 -2.95 -7.92
CA ALA A 73 -1.25 -4.24 -8.36
C ALA A 73 -2.30 -4.05 -9.47
N GLU A 74 -3.12 -3.00 -9.35
CA GLU A 74 -4.08 -2.61 -10.39
C GLU A 74 -3.38 -1.99 -11.61
N TRP A 75 -2.30 -1.23 -11.43
CA TRP A 75 -1.53 -0.65 -12.54
C TRP A 75 -0.69 -1.68 -13.30
N ALA A 76 0.04 -2.58 -12.61
CA ALA A 76 0.79 -3.68 -13.23
C ALA A 76 -0.14 -4.59 -14.05
N SER A 77 -1.33 -4.86 -13.52
CA SER A 77 -2.39 -5.60 -14.22
C SER A 77 -2.98 -4.79 -15.40
N SER A 78 -3.13 -3.47 -15.27
CA SER A 78 -3.62 -2.58 -16.33
C SER A 78 -2.60 -2.39 -17.46
N THR A 79 -1.29 -2.38 -17.16
CA THR A 79 -0.22 -2.37 -18.17
C THR A 79 -0.07 -3.70 -18.89
N HIS A 80 -0.46 -4.83 -18.28
CA HIS A 80 -0.53 -6.13 -18.96
C HIS A 80 -1.84 -6.30 -19.77
N GLY A 81 -2.90 -5.57 -19.39
CA GLY A 81 -4.17 -5.50 -20.12
C GLY A 81 -4.19 -4.50 -21.28
N ALA A 82 -3.25 -3.56 -21.33
CA ALA A 82 -3.04 -2.65 -22.45
C ALA A 82 -2.19 -3.29 -23.56
N GLN A 83 -2.53 -4.52 -23.95
CA GLN A 83 -2.15 -4.98 -25.28
C GLN A 83 -2.94 -4.10 -26.28
N PRO A 84 -2.30 -3.43 -27.25
CA PRO A 84 -3.05 -2.78 -28.31
C PRO A 84 -3.86 -3.88 -28.98
N ARG A 85 -5.18 -3.85 -28.78
CA ARG A 85 -6.13 -4.62 -29.58
C ARG A 85 -5.69 -4.39 -31.03
N PRO A 86 -5.30 -5.42 -31.81
CA PRO A 86 -5.01 -5.19 -33.20
C PRO A 86 -6.32 -4.69 -33.80
N GLU A 87 -6.38 -3.39 -34.03
CA GLU A 87 -7.39 -2.79 -34.88
C GLU A 87 -7.28 -3.56 -36.18
N ARG A 88 -8.28 -4.41 -36.43
CA ARG A 88 -8.43 -5.12 -37.69
C ARG A 88 -8.85 -4.06 -38.72
N ILE A 89 -7.90 -3.22 -39.10
CA ILE A 89 -8.04 -2.28 -40.22
C ILE A 89 -8.04 -3.18 -41.46
N GLY A 90 -9.22 -3.33 -42.06
CA GLY A 90 -9.46 -4.27 -43.15
C GLY A 90 -8.73 -3.90 -44.44
N ARG A 91 -8.54 -4.91 -45.31
CA ARG A 91 -8.39 -4.79 -46.76
C ARG A 91 -8.74 -6.13 -47.42
N GLY A 92 -9.54 -6.07 -48.49
CA GLY A 92 -9.73 -7.15 -49.47
C GLY A 92 -11.16 -7.60 -49.59
#